data_AF-A0A850P2E4-F1
#
_entry.id   AF-A0A850P2E4-F1
#
_cell.length_a   1.000
_cell.length_b   1.000
_cell.length_c   1.000
_cell.angle_alpha   90.00
_cell.angle_beta   90.00
_cell.angle_gamma   90.00
#
_symmetry.space_group_name_H-M   'P 1'
#
loop_
_entity.id
_entity.type
_entity.pdbx_description
1 polymer ?
#
loop_
_entity_poly.entity_id
_entity_poly.type
_entity_poly.pdbx_seq_one_letter_code
_entity_poly.pdbx_strand_id
1 'polypeptide(L)' 'TAAAPAATATTAAGAAAVFPTAVSSKYSSLSAGKARMNTCLDQYKANKTGNGNGGLKWIQKGGGYYSECNKRLKGG' A
#
# COMPACT_ATOMS: atom_id res chain seq x y z
N THR A 1 -27.57 -0.88 -18.57
CA THR A 1 -26.12 -1.14 -18.58
C THR A 1 -25.46 -0.39 -17.44
N ALA A 2 -24.94 -1.12 -16.45
CA ALA A 2 -24.27 -0.54 -15.30
C ALA A 2 -22.86 -0.04 -15.70
N ALA A 3 -22.58 1.23 -15.44
CA ALA A 3 -21.26 1.83 -15.62
C ALA A 3 -20.39 1.49 -14.41
N ALA A 4 -19.33 0.71 -14.62
CA ALA A 4 -18.29 0.47 -13.63
C ALA A 4 -17.44 1.75 -13.45
N PRO A 5 -17.02 2.11 -12.23
CA PRO A 5 -16.20 3.29 -12.03
C PRO A 5 -14.80 3.04 -12.59
N ALA A 6 -14.31 4.03 -13.34
CA ALA A 6 -12.97 4.07 -13.90
C ALA A 6 -11.92 4.04 -12.78
N ALA A 7 -11.21 2.91 -12.65
CA ALA A 7 -9.98 2.85 -11.89
C ALA A 7 -8.85 3.46 -12.72
N THR A 8 -8.74 4.78 -12.71
CA THR A 8 -7.52 5.47 -13.15
C THR A 8 -6.41 5.23 -12.12
N ALA A 9 -5.58 4.23 -12.37
CA ALA A 9 -4.23 4.15 -11.81
C ALA A 9 -3.34 3.29 -12.71
N THR A 10 -3.04 3.81 -13.91
CA THR A 10 -1.85 3.34 -14.64
C THR A 10 -0.63 4.00 -13.99
N THR A 11 -0.11 3.38 -12.94
CA THR A 11 1.20 3.75 -12.40
C THR A 11 2.13 2.57 -12.68
N ALA A 12 2.90 2.75 -13.75
CA ALA A 12 4.15 2.07 -14.10
C ALA A 12 4.25 0.56 -13.80
N ALA A 13 4.35 -0.22 -14.87
CA ALA A 13 4.82 -1.61 -14.85
C ALA A 13 6.29 -1.69 -14.40
N GLY A 14 6.56 -1.42 -13.13
CA GLY A 14 7.61 -2.08 -12.35
C GLY A 14 6.96 -3.24 -11.61
N ALA A 15 7.69 -4.33 -11.37
CA ALA A 15 7.18 -5.53 -10.67
C ALA A 15 6.18 -5.15 -9.57
N ALA A 16 4.93 -5.64 -9.66
CA ALA A 16 3.84 -5.14 -8.84
C ALA A 16 4.21 -5.22 -7.35
N ALA A 17 4.34 -4.07 -6.69
CA ALA A 17 4.62 -4.03 -5.27
C ALA A 17 3.50 -4.75 -4.51
N VAL A 18 3.89 -5.62 -3.57
CA VAL A 18 2.97 -6.41 -2.76
C VAL A 18 2.47 -5.52 -1.64
N PHE A 19 1.16 -5.24 -1.62
CA PHE A 19 0.53 -4.41 -0.60
C PHE A 19 -0.40 -5.24 0.29
N PRO A 20 -0.59 -4.86 1.56
CA PRO A 20 -1.62 -5.45 2.40
C PRO A 20 -3.02 -5.09 1.88
N THR A 21 -3.97 -6.01 2.00
CA THR A 21 -5.36 -5.80 1.59
C THR A 21 -6.23 -5.17 2.67
N ALA A 22 -5.84 -5.32 3.94
CA ALA A 22 -6.52 -4.76 5.10
C ALA A 22 -5.52 -4.28 6.16
N VAL A 23 -5.99 -3.37 7.02
CA VAL A 23 -5.25 -2.96 8.23
C VAL A 23 -5.12 -4.16 9.16
N SER A 24 -3.90 -4.44 9.62
CA SER A 24 -3.68 -5.59 10.50
C SER A 24 -4.41 -5.40 11.83
N SER A 25 -5.14 -6.43 12.26
CA SER A 25 -5.90 -6.44 13.51
C SER A 25 -5.04 -6.25 14.76
N LYS A 26 -3.72 -6.51 14.67
CA LYS A 26 -2.76 -6.18 15.75
C LYS A 26 -2.65 -4.68 16.06
N TYR A 27 -3.10 -3.83 15.13
CA TYR A 27 -3.13 -2.38 15.28
C TYR A 27 -4.55 -1.82 15.49
N SER A 28 -5.53 -2.68 15.77
CA SER A 28 -6.92 -2.27 16.00
C SER A 28 -7.09 -1.25 17.14
N SER A 29 -6.23 -1.30 18.17
CA SER A 29 -6.24 -0.34 19.27
C SER A 29 -5.60 1.02 18.95
N LEU A 30 -5.02 1.20 17.76
CA LEU A 30 -4.40 2.45 17.32
C LEU A 30 -5.39 3.26 16.49
N SER A 31 -5.17 4.57 16.41
CA SER A 31 -5.92 5.42 15.48
C SER A 31 -5.75 4.92 14.04
N ALA A 32 -6.80 5.05 13.22
CA ALA A 32 -6.83 4.49 11.87
C ALA A 32 -5.61 4.87 11.00
N GLY A 33 -5.12 6.11 11.13
CA GLY A 33 -3.90 6.55 10.43
C GLY A 33 -2.65 5.81 10.89
N LYS A 34 -2.46 5.65 12.20
CA LYS A 34 -1.31 4.94 12.77
C LYS A 34 -1.39 3.43 12.50
N ALA A 35 -2.59 2.85 12.50
CA ALA A 35 -2.80 1.45 12.17
C ALA A 35 -2.44 1.13 10.71
N ARG A 36 -2.84 1.99 9.76
CA ARG A 36 -2.43 1.88 8.34
C ARG A 36 -0.91 2.00 8.20
N MET A 37 -0.29 2.99 8.83
CA MET A 37 1.16 3.20 8.78
C MET A 37 1.95 1.98 9.22
N ASN A 38 1.61 1.41 10.38
CA ASN A 38 2.33 0.24 10.87
C ASN A 38 2.07 -0.99 9.98
N THR A 39 0.83 -1.21 9.54
CA THR A 39 0.50 -2.30 8.61
C THR A 39 1.33 -2.21 7.32
N CYS A 40 1.39 -1.01 6.71
CA CYS A 40 2.20 -0.78 5.53
C CYS A 40 3.69 -1.01 5.80
N LEU A 41 4.19 -0.58 6.97
CA LEU A 41 5.60 -0.69 7.33
C LEU A 41 6.02 -2.15 7.49
N ASP A 42 5.17 -2.99 8.08
CA ASP A 42 5.46 -4.41 8.20
C ASP A 42 5.52 -5.10 6.85
N GLN A 43 4.53 -4.84 5.99
CA GLN A 43 4.55 -5.42 4.65
C GLN A 43 5.76 -4.94 3.86
N TYR A 44 6.12 -3.65 3.94
CA TYR A 44 7.32 -3.11 3.31
C TYR A 44 8.61 -3.81 3.78
N LYS A 45 8.70 -4.12 5.07
CA LYS A 45 9.84 -4.85 5.65
C LYS A 45 9.84 -6.32 5.23
N ALA A 46 8.69 -6.98 5.27
CA ALA A 46 8.54 -8.37 4.83
C ALA A 46 8.92 -8.53 3.34
N ASN A 47 8.54 -7.56 2.53
CA ASN A 47 8.85 -7.50 1.10
C ASN A 47 10.36 -7.30 0.82
N LYS A 48 11.16 -6.75 1.75
CA LYS A 48 12.61 -6.55 1.52
C LYS A 48 13.33 -7.86 1.25
N THR A 49 12.85 -8.97 1.79
CA THR A 49 13.47 -10.29 1.66
C THR A 49 13.24 -10.91 0.27
N GLY A 50 12.21 -10.47 -0.46
CA GLY A 50 11.80 -11.06 -1.75
C GLY A 50 11.62 -10.05 -2.87
N ASN A 51 12.22 -8.85 -2.75
CA ASN A 51 12.05 -7.75 -3.69
C ASN A 51 10.57 -7.34 -3.94
N GLY A 52 9.69 -7.62 -2.96
CA GLY A 52 8.25 -7.41 -3.06
C GLY A 52 7.82 -5.94 -3.02
N ASN A 53 8.76 -5.00 -2.85
CA ASN A 53 8.47 -3.57 -2.87
C ASN A 53 8.38 -3.00 -4.29
N GLY A 54 8.66 -3.79 -5.33
CA GLY A 54 8.52 -3.34 -6.72
C GLY A 54 9.44 -2.17 -7.07
N GLY A 55 10.59 -2.05 -6.39
CA GLY A 55 11.50 -0.90 -6.51
C GLY A 55 11.01 0.39 -5.82
N LEU A 56 9.85 0.36 -5.15
CA LEU A 56 9.36 1.52 -4.38
C LEU A 56 10.14 1.69 -3.09
N LYS A 57 10.63 2.90 -2.85
CA LYS A 57 11.12 3.31 -1.52
C LYS A 57 9.92 3.54 -0.60
N TRP A 58 10.15 3.42 0.72
CA TRP A 58 9.12 3.67 1.75
C TRP A 58 8.35 4.98 1.51
N ILE A 59 9.09 6.08 1.32
CA ILE A 59 8.61 7.41 0.93
C ILE A 59 9.57 7.94 -0.14
N GLN A 60 9.06 8.51 -1.22
CA GLN A 60 9.86 9.19 -2.25
C GLN A 60 9.11 10.35 -2.90
N LYS A 61 9.83 11.22 -3.61
CA LYS A 61 9.20 12.33 -4.36
C LYS A 61 8.21 11.75 -5.36
N GLY A 62 6.96 12.22 -5.32
CA GLY A 62 5.90 11.73 -6.20
C GLY A 62 5.24 10.42 -5.77
N GLY A 63 5.52 9.88 -4.57
CA GLY A 63 4.80 8.74 -4.03
C GLY A 63 5.66 7.83 -3.17
N GLY A 64 5.62 6.53 -3.47
CA GLY A 64 6.34 5.50 -2.71
C GLY A 64 5.40 4.49 -2.07
N TYR A 65 6.01 3.49 -1.45
CA TYR A 65 5.30 2.33 -0.97
C TYR A 65 4.20 2.71 0.05
N TYR A 66 4.50 3.57 1.01
CA TYR A 66 3.52 3.96 2.02
C TYR A 66 2.35 4.74 1.42
N SER A 67 2.60 5.66 0.48
CA SER A 67 1.54 6.44 -0.16
C SER A 67 0.53 5.54 -0.87
N GLU A 68 1.04 4.56 -1.62
CA GLU A 68 0.20 3.64 -2.38
C GLU A 68 -0.49 2.60 -1.50
N CYS A 69 0.21 2.10 -0.49
CA CYS A 69 -0.37 1.24 0.54
C CYS A 69 -1.52 1.96 1.28
N ASN A 70 -1.30 3.20 1.71
CA ASN A 70 -2.31 3.97 2.43
C ASN A 70 -3.52 4.30 1.54
N LYS A 71 -3.32 4.60 0.24
CA LYS A 71 -4.43 4.75 -0.71
C LYS A 71 -5.27 3.48 -0.81
N ARG A 72 -4.63 2.32 -0.99
CA ARG A 72 -5.30 1.01 -1.04
C ARG A 72 -6.10 0.69 0.22
N LEU A 73 -5.50 0.89 1.40
CA LEU A 73 -6.13 0.60 2.70
C LEU A 73 -7.24 1.59 3.10
N LYS A 74 -7.29 2.78 2.48
CA LYS A 74 -8.32 3.78 2.78
C LYS A 74 -9.59 3.60 1.93
N GLY A 75 -9.57 2.68 0.97
CA GLY A 75 -10.68 2.38 0.07
C GLY A 75 -10.33 2.78 -1.36
N GLY A 76 -9.64 1.88 -2.08
CA GLY A 76 -9.56 1.97 -3.54
C GLY A 76 -10.93 2.12 -4.18
#